data_AF-A0A8S0G203-F1
#
_entry.id   AF-A0A8S0G203-F1
#
_cell.length_a   1.000
_cell.length_b   1.000
_cell.length_c   1.000
_cell.angle_alpha   90.00
_cell.angle_beta   90.00
_cell.angle_gamma   90.00
#
_symmetry.space_group_name_H-M   'P 1'
#
loop_
_entity.id
_entity.type
_entity.pdbx_description
1 polymer ?
#
loop_
_entity_poly.entity_id
_entity_poly.type
_entity_poly.pdbx_seq_one_letter_code
_entity_poly.pdbx_strand_id
1 'polypeptide(L)'
;MSHAALVFGREDSGLTNEELALADVLTGVPMVADYPSLNLGQAVMVYCYQLATLIQQPAKSDTTADQHQLQALRERAMTLLTTLAVADDIKLVDL
;
A
#
# COMPACT_ATOMS: atom_id res chain seq x y z
N MET A 1 -9.60 -11.41 8.21
CA MET A 1 -10.62 -10.33 8.24
C MET A 1 -10.49 -9.56 6.94
N SER A 2 -11.53 -9.48 6.11
CA SER A 2 -11.46 -8.90 4.75
C SER A 2 -12.42 -7.74 4.51
N HIS A 3 -13.03 -7.19 5.56
CA HIS A 3 -14.03 -6.13 5.46
C HIS A 3 -13.59 -4.93 6.29
N ALA A 4 -13.75 -3.74 5.72
CA ALA A 4 -13.54 -2.47 6.39
C ALA A 4 -14.83 -1.66 6.30
N ALA A 5 -15.13 -0.91 7.35
CA ALA A 5 -16.24 0.03 7.38
C ALA A 5 -15.69 1.43 7.61
N LEU A 6 -16.25 2.42 6.91
CA LEU A 6 -15.96 3.82 7.14
C LEU A 6 -17.18 4.44 7.83
N VAL A 7 -16.98 4.97 9.04
CA VAL A 7 -18.04 5.51 9.87
C VAL A 7 -17.91 7.02 9.92
N PHE A 8 -19.01 7.73 9.66
CA PHE A 8 -19.10 9.18 9.77
C PHE A 8 -20.10 9.57 10.84
N GLY A 9 -19.76 10.58 11.62
CA GLY A 9 -20.63 11.13 12.65
C GLY A 9 -21.72 12.05 12.09
N ARG A 10 -22.51 12.61 13.00
CA ARG A 10 -23.52 13.62 12.66
C ARG A 10 -22.87 14.91 12.18
N GLU A 11 -23.54 15.66 11.30
CA GLU A 11 -23.00 16.91 10.75
C GLU A 11 -22.68 17.95 11.83
N ASP A 12 -23.57 18.13 12.80
CA ASP A 12 -23.41 19.19 13.82
C ASP A 12 -22.49 18.78 14.98
N SER A 13 -22.45 17.48 15.31
CA SER A 13 -21.85 16.98 16.56
C SER A 13 -20.77 15.92 16.38
N GLY A 14 -20.54 15.46 15.14
CA GLY A 14 -19.58 14.40 14.86
C GLY A 14 -19.92 13.06 15.52
N LEU A 15 -18.88 12.28 15.80
CA LEU A 15 -18.93 11.04 16.58
C LEU A 15 -18.64 11.36 18.05
N THR A 16 -19.35 10.66 18.94
CA THR A 16 -19.09 10.71 20.37
C THR A 16 -17.78 10.00 20.71
N ASN A 17 -17.18 10.33 21.86
CA ASN A 17 -15.97 9.65 22.34
C ASN A 17 -16.18 8.13 22.52
N GLU A 18 -17.39 7.72 22.88
CA GLU A 18 -17.76 6.31 23.02
C GLU A 18 -17.74 5.59 21.66
N GLU A 19 -18.26 6.23 20.61
CA GLU A 19 -18.22 5.71 19.24
C GLU A 19 -16.80 5.70 18.67
N LEU A 20 -16.01 6.73 18.95
CA LEU A 20 -14.60 6.81 18.53
C LEU A 20 -13.76 5.70 19.19
N ALA A 21 -14.06 5.34 20.45
CA ALA A 21 -13.36 4.27 21.16
C ALA A 21 -13.62 2.87 20.57
N LEU A 22 -14.67 2.69 19.76
CA LEU A 22 -14.98 1.45 19.05
C LEU A 22 -14.27 1.35 17.69
N ALA A 23 -13.71 2.44 17.19
CA ALA A 23 -13.05 2.46 15.89
C ALA A 23 -11.60 1.96 15.99
N ASP A 24 -11.20 1.10 15.06
CA ASP A 24 -9.81 0.61 14.99
C ASP A 24 -8.83 1.72 14.60
N VAL A 25 -9.27 2.67 13.76
CA VAL A 25 -8.45 3.76 13.23
C VAL A 25 -9.26 5.04 13.19
N LEU A 26 -8.65 6.12 13.69
CA LEU A 26 -9.19 7.46 13.64
C LEU A 26 -8.47 8.26 12.55
N THR A 27 -9.23 8.87 11.64
CA THR A 27 -8.70 9.65 10.53
C THR A 27 -9.48 10.96 10.36
N GLY A 28 -8.82 11.99 9.82
CA GLY A 28 -9.43 13.30 9.58
C GLY A 28 -8.88 13.92 8.30
N VAL A 29 -9.68 14.79 7.67
CA VAL A 29 -9.25 15.56 6.52
C VAL A 29 -8.38 16.73 7.01
N PRO A 30 -7.11 16.85 6.56
CA PRO A 30 -6.27 17.97 6.96
C PRO A 30 -6.85 19.27 6.40
N MET A 31 -6.99 20.29 7.24
CA MET A 31 -7.54 21.59 6.85
C MET A 31 -6.62 22.72 7.30
N VAL A 32 -6.61 23.81 6.54
CA VAL A 32 -5.67 24.93 6.70
C VAL A 32 -6.10 25.93 7.78
N ALA A 33 -7.40 26.00 8.09
CA ALA A 33 -7.96 26.97 9.03
C ALA A 33 -8.17 26.38 10.43
N ASP A 34 -8.06 27.21 11.47
CA ASP A 34 -8.23 26.82 12.89
C ASP A 34 -9.65 26.34 13.23
N TYR A 35 -10.66 26.74 12.43
CA TYR A 35 -12.04 26.28 12.55
C TYR A 35 -12.55 25.72 11.22
N PRO A 36 -12.13 24.51 10.85
CA PRO A 36 -12.63 23.86 9.66
C PRO A 36 -13.98 23.20 9.96
N SER A 37 -15.06 23.74 9.40
CA SER A 37 -16.31 23.00 9.25
C SER A 37 -16.40 22.52 7.81
N LEU A 38 -16.30 21.21 7.62
CA LEU A 38 -16.58 20.55 6.36
C LEU A 38 -17.95 19.89 6.51
N ASN A 39 -18.85 20.15 5.58
CA ASN A 39 -20.14 19.48 5.60
C ASN A 39 -19.93 17.96 5.48
N LEU A 40 -20.80 17.18 6.10
CA LEU A 40 -20.72 15.72 6.11
C LEU A 40 -20.62 15.13 4.69
N GLY A 41 -21.40 15.63 3.73
CA GLY A 41 -21.34 15.18 2.33
C GLY A 41 -20.01 15.48 1.65
N GLN A 42 -19.37 16.61 1.98
CA GLN A 42 -18.03 16.93 1.49
C GLN A 42 -16.97 16.01 2.10
N ALA A 43 -17.07 15.71 3.39
CA ALA A 43 -16.19 14.74 4.05
C ALA A 43 -16.30 13.36 3.36
N VAL A 44 -17.53 12.87 3.17
CA VAL A 44 -17.78 11.60 2.46
C VAL A 44 -17.18 11.62 1.06
N MET A 45 -17.37 12.71 0.31
CA MET A 45 -16.82 12.84 -1.05
C MET A 45 -15.30 12.74 -1.07
N VAL A 46 -14.60 13.44 -0.17
CA VAL A 46 -13.13 13.43 -0.09
C VAL A 46 -12.61 12.02 0.22
N TYR A 47 -13.21 11.33 1.19
CA TYR A 47 -12.82 9.96 1.52
C TYR A 47 -13.09 8.99 0.37
N CYS A 48 -14.25 9.05 -0.27
CA CYS A 48 -14.57 8.22 -1.43
C CYS A 48 -13.61 8.47 -2.59
N TYR A 49 -13.26 9.72 -2.87
CA TYR A 49 -12.29 10.07 -3.90
C TYR A 49 -10.90 9.50 -3.59
N GLN A 50 -10.44 9.64 -2.35
CA GLN A 50 -9.14 9.12 -1.92
C GLN A 50 -9.09 7.57 -1.96
N LEU A 51 -10.19 6.91 -1.62
CA LEU A 51 -10.27 5.44 -1.67
C LEU A 51 -10.46 4.91 -3.09
N ALA A 52 -11.07 5.69 -4.00
CA ALA A 52 -11.25 5.30 -5.39
C ALA A 52 -9.92 5.00 -6.09
N THR A 53 -8.82 5.67 -5.71
CA THR A 53 -7.49 5.39 -6.28
C THR A 53 -6.99 3.99 -5.94
N LEU A 54 -7.38 3.44 -4.78
CA LEU A 54 -7.04 2.07 -4.38
C LEU A 54 -7.82 1.02 -5.18
N ILE A 55 -9.03 1.36 -5.62
CA ILE A 55 -9.86 0.50 -6.47
C ILE A 55 -9.39 0.55 -7.93
N GLN A 56 -8.90 1.72 -8.37
CA GLN A 56 -8.42 1.95 -9.75
C GLN A 56 -6.98 1.52 -9.98
N GLN A 57 -6.21 1.19 -8.95
CA GLN A 57 -5.01 0.39 -9.14
C GLN A 57 -5.46 -1.05 -9.39
N PRO A 58 -5.43 -1.57 -10.64
CA PRO A 58 -5.46 -3.01 -10.79
C PRO A 58 -4.35 -3.54 -9.89
N ALA A 59 -4.67 -4.54 -9.06
CA ALA A 59 -3.69 -5.26 -8.27
C ALA A 59 -2.49 -5.44 -9.19
N LYS A 60 -1.41 -4.71 -8.89
CA LYS A 60 -0.27 -4.61 -9.78
C LYS A 60 0.07 -6.05 -10.04
N SER A 61 -0.26 -6.53 -11.24
CA SER A 61 -0.01 -7.91 -11.59
C SER A 61 1.49 -7.89 -11.50
N ASP A 62 2.05 -8.52 -10.46
CA ASP A 62 3.48 -8.65 -10.29
C ASP A 62 3.93 -9.02 -11.67
N THR A 63 4.60 -8.08 -12.32
CA THR A 63 4.95 -8.20 -13.72
C THR A 63 5.71 -9.48 -13.73
N THR A 64 5.10 -10.54 -14.26
CA THR A 64 5.71 -11.85 -14.39
C THR A 64 7.01 -11.50 -15.08
N ALA A 65 8.11 -11.46 -14.31
CA ALA A 65 9.39 -11.04 -14.84
C ALA A 65 9.55 -11.93 -16.06
N ASP A 66 9.55 -11.31 -17.25
CA ASP A 66 9.33 -12.01 -18.50
C ASP A 66 10.24 -13.24 -18.46
N GLN A 67 9.69 -14.46 -18.47
CA GLN A 67 10.45 -15.63 -18.05
C GLN A 67 11.72 -15.77 -18.89
N HIS A 68 11.66 -15.29 -20.13
CA HIS A 68 12.80 -15.14 -21.03
C HIS A 68 13.85 -14.12 -20.55
N GLN A 69 13.46 -12.97 -20.00
CA GLN A 69 14.40 -12.00 -19.40
C GLN A 69 15.08 -12.55 -18.14
N LEU A 70 14.34 -13.26 -17.29
CA LEU A 70 14.92 -13.88 -16.09
C LEU A 70 15.91 -15.00 -16.46
N GLN A 71 15.55 -15.79 -17.47
CA GLN A 71 16.42 -16.83 -18.02
C GLN A 71 17.69 -16.24 -18.64
N ALA A 72 17.56 -15.22 -19.48
CA ALA A 72 18.70 -14.53 -20.08
C ALA A 72 19.63 -13.89 -19.03
N LEU A 73 19.05 -13.32 -17.96
CA LEU A 73 19.82 -12.78 -16.84
C LEU A 73 20.61 -13.88 -16.11
N ARG A 74 19.97 -15.04 -15.82
CA ARG A 74 20.63 -16.19 -15.19
C ARG A 74 21.79 -16.72 -16.03
N GLU A 75 21.60 -16.89 -17.32
CA GLU A 75 22.64 -17.39 -18.23
C GLU A 75 23.84 -16.43 -18.28
N ARG A 76 23.58 -15.13 -18.33
CA ARG A 76 24.63 -14.10 -18.34
C ARG A 76 25.37 -14.04 -17.01
N ALA A 77 24.66 -14.15 -15.88
CA ALA A 77 25.27 -14.21 -14.55
C ALA A 77 26.14 -15.46 -14.38
N MET A 78 25.65 -16.64 -14.80
CA MET A 78 26.45 -17.88 -14.77
C MET A 78 27.69 -17.77 -15.63
N THR A 79 27.59 -17.19 -16.84
CA THR A 79 28.74 -16.97 -17.72
C THR A 79 29.79 -16.09 -17.05
N LEU A 80 29.39 -15.01 -16.38
CA LEU A 80 30.29 -14.11 -15.67
C LEU A 80 30.97 -14.82 -14.49
N LEU A 81 30.22 -15.59 -13.69
CA LEU A 81 30.77 -16.36 -12.56
C LEU A 81 31.82 -17.39 -13.00
N THR A 82 31.57 -18.07 -14.13
CA THR A 82 32.54 -19.00 -14.72
C THR A 82 33.75 -18.26 -15.28
N THR A 83 33.54 -17.12 -15.95
CA THR A 83 34.64 -16.31 -16.52
C THR A 83 35.55 -15.75 -15.43
N LEU A 84 34.98 -15.38 -14.29
CA LEU A 84 35.70 -14.87 -13.12
C LEU A 84 36.35 -16.00 -12.29
N ALA A 85 36.19 -17.27 -12.70
CA ALA A 85 36.67 -18.46 -11.99
C ALA A 85 36.21 -18.54 -10.51
N VAL A 86 35.06 -17.94 -10.19
CA VAL A 86 34.47 -17.93 -8.83
C VAL A 86 33.67 -19.22 -8.55
N ALA A 87 33.49 -20.08 -9.57
CA ALA A 87 32.69 -21.30 -9.47
C ALA A 87 33.21 -22.33 -8.44
N ASP A 88 34.51 -22.29 -8.11
CA ASP A 88 35.15 -23.24 -7.19
C ASP A 88 35.32 -22.70 -5.76
N ASP A 89 34.88 -21.47 -5.46
CA ASP A 89 35.03 -20.89 -4.13
C ASP A 89 33.89 -21.36 -3.19
N ILE A 90 33.96 -22.63 -2.79
CA ILE A 90 33.04 -23.33 -1.85
C ILE A 90 33.29 -22.85 -0.41
N LYS A 91 33.38 -21.54 -0.16
CA LYS A 91 33.64 -20.99 1.17
C LYS A 91 32.45 -20.30 1.84
N LEU A 92 31.26 -20.37 1.27
CA LEU A 92 30.10 -19.63 1.77
C LEU A 92 28.79 -20.43 1.75
N VAL A 93 28.86 -21.75 1.97
CA VAL A 93 27.67 -22.59 2.16
C VAL A 93 27.43 -22.94 3.64
N ASP A 94 28.42 -22.74 4.52
CA ASP A 94 28.26 -22.92 5.97
C ASP A 94 28.55 -21.62 6.72
N LEU A 95 27.51 -20.82 6.96
CA LEU A 95 27.34 -19.97 8.16
C LEU A 95 25.90 -19.44 8.24
#